data_AF-A0A2T8FF44-F1
#
_entry.id   AF-A0A2T8FF44-F1
#
_cell.length_a   1.000
_cell.length_b   1.000
_cell.length_c   1.000
_cell.angle_alpha   90.00
_cell.angle_beta   90.00
_cell.angle_gamma   90.00
#
_symmetry.space_group_name_H-M   'P 1'
#
loop_
_entity.id
_entity.type
_entity.pdbx_description
1 polymer ?
#
loop_
_entity_poly.entity_id
_entity_poly.type
_entity_poly.pdbx_seq_one_letter_code
_entity_poly.pdbx_strand_id
1 'polypeptide(L)'
;MVHDAVSRLRLDYAPVMLRHLSQQDESGLQSAYELGRGAMRDSVGLLEVVRVHNEVFLEVHASSRDLEEARRTARAAAALLLELVAAFEMTQRGFMEGRPAPE
;
A
#
# COMPACT_ATOMS: atom_id res chain seq x y z
N MET A 1 1.85 -11.09 17.12
CA MET A 1 0.75 -11.60 16.28
C MET A 1 0.28 -10.53 15.28
N VAL A 2 -0.36 -9.41 15.69
CA VAL A 2 -0.70 -8.31 14.75
C VAL A 2 0.43 -7.29 14.59
N HIS A 3 1.07 -6.88 15.70
CA HIS A 3 2.17 -5.93 15.67
C HIS A 3 3.33 -6.37 14.75
N ASP A 4 3.64 -7.68 14.75
CA ASP A 4 4.68 -8.28 13.91
C ASP A 4 4.31 -8.26 12.41
N ALA A 5 3.03 -8.45 12.08
CA ALA A 5 2.54 -8.32 10.70
C ALA A 5 2.61 -6.88 10.19
N VAL A 6 2.25 -5.90 11.03
CA VAL A 6 2.38 -4.47 10.70
C VAL A 6 3.85 -4.07 10.53
N SER A 7 4.75 -4.60 11.36
CA SER A 7 6.19 -4.36 11.22
C SER A 7 6.75 -4.94 9.92
N ARG A 8 6.37 -6.17 9.54
CA ARG A 8 6.74 -6.74 8.22
C ARG A 8 6.18 -5.93 7.07
N LEU A 9 4.90 -5.55 7.14
CA LEU A 9 4.27 -4.71 6.13
C LEU A 9 5.08 -3.44 5.89
N ARG A 10 5.51 -2.77 6.96
CA ARG A 10 6.34 -1.57 6.85
C ARG A 10 7.70 -1.83 6.22
N LEU A 11 8.36 -2.93 6.57
CA LEU A 11 9.65 -3.33 5.98
C LEU A 11 9.53 -3.60 4.48
N ASP A 12 8.41 -4.19 4.04
CA ASP A 12 8.16 -4.49 2.63
C ASP A 12 7.67 -3.25 1.85
N TYR A 13 6.99 -2.32 2.52
CA TYR A 13 6.37 -1.15 1.88
C TYR A 13 7.38 -0.10 1.42
N ALA A 14 8.38 0.21 2.25
CA ALA A 14 9.36 1.25 1.92
C ALA A 14 10.17 0.95 0.64
N PRO A 15 10.68 -0.28 0.40
CA PRO A 15 11.31 -0.65 -0.85
C PRO A 15 10.39 -0.50 -2.07
N VAL A 16 9.10 -0.85 -1.94
CA VAL A 16 8.12 -0.68 -3.02
C VAL A 16 7.96 0.79 -3.39
N MET A 17 7.82 1.68 -2.41
CA MET A 17 7.70 3.12 -2.65
C MET A 17 8.96 3.69 -3.32
N LEU A 18 10.14 3.39 -2.78
CA LEU A 18 11.42 3.89 -3.33
C LEU A 18 11.67 3.37 -4.76
N ARG A 19 11.33 2.11 -5.03
CA ARG A 19 11.45 1.53 -6.36
C ARG A 19 10.50 2.19 -7.35
N HIS A 20 9.22 2.36 -6.98
CA HIS A 20 8.24 3.02 -7.85
C HIS A 20 8.65 4.47 -8.15
N LEU A 21 9.22 5.17 -7.16
CA LEU A 21 9.79 6.50 -7.36
C LEU A 21 10.97 6.51 -8.33
N SER A 22 11.85 5.51 -8.26
CA SER A 22 13.07 5.44 -9.07
C SER A 22 12.79 5.06 -10.52
N GLN A 23 11.90 4.07 -10.74
CA GLN A 23 11.67 3.46 -12.06
C GLN A 23 10.47 4.07 -12.80
N GLN A 24 9.50 4.69 -12.10
CA GLN A 24 8.23 5.17 -12.65
C GLN A 24 7.49 4.14 -13.54
N ASP A 25 7.66 2.86 -13.25
CA ASP A 25 7.04 1.79 -14.01
C ASP A 25 5.79 1.23 -13.30
N GLU A 26 5.01 0.47 -14.05
CA GLU A 26 3.82 -0.24 -13.55
C GLU A 26 4.17 -1.32 -12.51
N SER A 27 5.44 -1.72 -12.42
CA SER A 27 5.90 -2.76 -11.48
C SER A 27 5.70 -2.36 -10.02
N GLY A 28 5.77 -1.07 -9.72
CA GLY A 28 5.49 -0.54 -8.37
C GLY A 28 4.02 -0.70 -7.97
N LEU A 29 3.09 -0.51 -8.91
CA LEU A 29 1.65 -0.65 -8.66
C LEU A 29 1.29 -2.12 -8.42
N GLN A 30 1.77 -3.03 -9.28
CA GLN A 30 1.58 -4.47 -9.07
C GLN A 30 2.12 -4.93 -7.70
N SER A 31 3.28 -4.39 -7.29
CA SER A 31 3.85 -4.70 -5.97
C SER A 31 2.98 -4.16 -4.82
N ALA A 32 2.40 -2.96 -4.95
CA ALA A 32 1.44 -2.43 -3.98
C ALA A 32 0.16 -3.26 -3.90
N TYR A 33 -0.37 -3.72 -5.03
CA TYR A 33 -1.52 -4.61 -5.09
C TYR A 33 -1.25 -5.93 -4.35
N GLU A 34 -0.11 -6.57 -4.63
CA GLU A 34 0.30 -7.82 -3.97
C GLU A 34 0.51 -7.66 -2.47
N LEU A 35 1.14 -6.55 -2.07
CA LEU A 35 1.36 -6.22 -0.66
C LEU A 35 0.05 -5.95 0.07
N GLY A 36 -0.93 -5.31 -0.58
CA GLY A 36 -2.29 -5.17 -0.07
C GLY A 36 -2.98 -6.52 0.17
N ARG A 37 -2.86 -7.46 -0.78
CA ARG A 37 -3.37 -8.83 -0.61
C ARG A 37 -2.68 -9.60 0.52
N GLY A 38 -1.36 -9.47 0.62
CA GLY A 38 -0.58 -10.06 1.70
C GLY A 38 -1.01 -9.55 3.08
N ALA A 39 -1.19 -8.23 3.21
CA ALA A 39 -1.66 -7.60 4.45
C ALA A 39 -3.01 -8.16 4.92
N MET A 40 -3.97 -8.35 4.00
CA MET A 40 -5.26 -8.96 4.33
C MET A 40 -5.14 -10.42 4.79
N ARG A 41 -4.32 -11.22 4.11
CA ARG A 41 -4.05 -12.61 4.52
C ARG A 41 -3.46 -12.67 5.93
N ASP A 42 -2.62 -11.71 6.26
CA ASP A 42 -1.99 -11.56 7.57
C ASP A 42 -2.91 -10.86 8.60
N SER A 43 -4.19 -10.63 8.26
CA SER A 43 -5.21 -9.98 9.10
C SER A 43 -4.85 -8.55 9.54
N VAL A 44 -4.06 -7.84 8.73
CA VAL A 44 -3.77 -6.41 8.92
C VAL A 44 -4.95 -5.59 8.39
N GLY A 45 -5.48 -4.71 9.23
CA GLY A 45 -6.62 -3.87 8.89
C GLY A 45 -6.24 -2.73 7.93
N LEU A 46 -7.21 -2.28 7.12
CA LEU A 46 -7.00 -1.18 6.16
C LEU A 46 -6.42 0.08 6.84
N LEU A 47 -6.89 0.42 8.04
CA LEU A 47 -6.39 1.58 8.79
C LEU A 47 -4.90 1.45 9.14
N GLU A 48 -4.43 0.25 9.47
CA GLU A 48 -3.02 0.00 9.79
C GLU A 48 -2.15 0.10 8.54
N VAL A 49 -2.64 -0.39 7.41
CA VAL A 49 -1.97 -0.20 6.11
C VAL A 49 -1.87 1.29 5.76
N VAL A 50 -2.97 2.04 5.87
CA VAL A 50 -2.97 3.48 5.59
C VAL A 50 -2.03 4.22 6.53
N ARG A 51 -1.92 3.81 7.80
CA ARG A 51 -0.95 4.36 8.74
C ARG A 51 0.48 4.11 8.27
N VAL A 52 0.83 2.86 7.95
CA VAL A 52 2.18 2.50 7.44
C VAL A 52 2.51 3.28 6.18
N HIS A 53 1.56 3.40 5.25
CA HIS A 53 1.72 4.21 4.06
C HIS A 53 2.10 5.65 4.38
N ASN A 54 1.35 6.31 5.27
CA ASN A 54 1.59 7.71 5.62
C ASN A 54 2.93 7.91 6.34
N GLU A 55 3.32 7.01 7.23
CA GLU A 55 4.61 7.09 7.91
C GLU A 55 5.79 7.00 6.92
N VAL A 56 5.74 6.02 6.02
CA VAL A 56 6.77 5.87 4.97
C VAL A 56 6.74 7.05 4.00
N PHE A 57 5.56 7.53 3.61
CA PHE A 57 5.43 8.72 2.76
C PHE A 57 6.09 9.94 3.41
N LEU A 58 5.84 10.20 4.69
CA LEU A 58 6.43 11.34 5.39
C LEU A 58 7.96 11.26 5.45
N GLU A 59 8.51 10.06 5.67
CA GLU A 59 9.95 9.83 5.67
C GLU A 59 10.59 10.11 4.30
N VAL A 60 9.99 9.58 3.24
CA VAL A 60 10.49 9.80 1.87
C VAL A 60 10.28 11.25 1.43
N HIS A 61 9.14 11.85 1.78
CA HIS A 61 8.84 13.24 1.45
C HIS A 61 9.81 14.21 2.14
N ALA A 62 10.17 13.96 3.40
CA ALA A 62 11.15 14.77 4.13
C ALA A 62 12.54 14.76 3.48
N SER A 63 12.86 13.73 2.68
CA SER A 63 14.12 13.65 1.93
C SER A 63 14.10 14.30 0.55
N SER A 64 12.98 14.91 0.12
CA SER A 64 12.89 15.61 -1.16
C SER A 64 13.77 16.87 -1.18
N ARG A 65 14.53 17.09 -2.27
CA ARG A 65 15.47 18.21 -2.38
C ARG A 65 14.83 19.50 -2.86
N ASP A 66 13.72 19.38 -3.59
CA ASP A 66 12.99 20.51 -4.15
C ASP A 66 11.48 20.20 -4.28
N LEU A 67 10.74 21.20 -4.73
CA LEU A 67 9.28 21.12 -4.89
C LEU A 67 8.86 20.13 -5.99
N GLU A 68 9.69 19.90 -7.00
CA GLU A 68 9.39 18.99 -8.09
C GLU A 68 9.52 17.54 -7.62
N GLU A 69 10.60 17.21 -6.90
CA GLU A 69 10.80 15.93 -6.25
C GLU A 69 9.72 15.65 -5.19
N ALA A 70 9.35 16.67 -4.40
CA ALA A 70 8.25 16.58 -3.43
C ALA A 70 6.91 16.24 -4.11
N ARG A 71 6.61 16.87 -5.26
CA ARG A 71 5.41 16.59 -6.06
C ARG A 71 5.45 15.20 -6.70
N ARG A 72 6.60 14.77 -7.21
CA ARG A 72 6.79 13.41 -7.75
C ARG A 72 6.52 12.38 -6.65
N THR A 73 7.06 12.62 -5.46
CA THR A 73 6.85 11.77 -4.28
C THR A 73 5.38 11.66 -3.91
N ALA A 74 4.67 12.80 -3.81
CA ALA A 74 3.25 12.81 -3.50
C ALA A 74 2.40 12.06 -4.53
N ARG A 75 2.67 12.22 -5.83
CA ARG A 75 1.92 11.51 -6.89
C ARG A 75 2.13 10.01 -6.85
N ALA A 76 3.37 9.57 -6.71
CA ALA A 76 3.71 8.15 -6.62
C ALA A 76 3.10 7.51 -5.36
N ALA A 77 3.16 8.19 -4.22
CA ALA A 77 2.52 7.74 -2.99
C ALA A 77 1.00 7.59 -3.17
N ALA A 78 0.33 8.59 -3.77
CA ALA A 78 -1.10 8.51 -4.04
C ALA A 78 -1.48 7.33 -4.95
N ALA A 79 -0.70 7.07 -6.00
CA ALA A 79 -0.94 5.95 -6.91
C ALA A 79 -0.80 4.60 -6.20
N LEU A 80 0.25 4.42 -5.40
CA LEU A 80 0.44 3.20 -4.61
C LEU A 80 -0.68 2.98 -3.59
N LEU A 81 -1.15 4.05 -2.93
CA LEU A 81 -2.24 3.96 -1.97
C LEU A 81 -3.54 3.51 -2.63
N LEU A 82 -3.89 4.10 -3.78
CA LEU A 82 -5.09 3.73 -4.53
C LEU A 82 -5.05 2.26 -4.94
N GLU A 83 -3.92 1.79 -5.44
CA GLU A 83 -3.77 0.39 -5.86
C GLU A 83 -3.88 -0.59 -4.69
N LEU A 84 -3.32 -0.22 -3.54
CA LEU A 84 -3.42 -1.00 -2.32
C LEU A 84 -4.88 -1.05 -1.82
N VAL A 85 -5.60 0.08 -1.81
CA VAL A 85 -7.02 0.13 -1.46
C VAL A 85 -7.86 -0.70 -2.42
N ALA A 86 -7.58 -0.64 -3.73
CA ALA A 86 -8.26 -1.45 -4.74
C ALA A 86 -8.11 -2.96 -4.45
N ALA A 87 -6.93 -3.41 -4.00
CA ALA A 87 -6.72 -4.79 -3.56
C ALA A 87 -7.68 -5.19 -2.42
N PHE A 88 -7.82 -4.30 -1.43
CA PHE A 88 -8.74 -4.52 -0.30
C PHE A 88 -10.20 -4.60 -0.75
N GLU A 89 -10.64 -3.70 -1.62
CA GLU A 89 -12.01 -3.72 -2.13
C GLU A 89 -12.31 -4.98 -2.96
N MET A 90 -11.41 -5.39 -3.86
CA MET A 90 -11.60 -6.59 -4.69
C MET A 90 -11.70 -7.85 -3.83
N THR A 91 -10.89 -7.94 -2.78
CA THR A 91 -10.89 -9.09 -1.87
C THR A 91 -12.16 -9.13 -1.01
N GLN A 92 -12.63 -7.98 -0.53
CA GLN A 92 -13.91 -7.88 0.18
C GLN A 92 -15.10 -8.20 -0.73
N ARG A 93 -15.10 -7.72 -1.98
CA ARG A 93 -16.15 -8.04 -2.96
C ARG A 93 -16.19 -9.53 -3.30
N GLY A 94 -15.05 -10.14 -3.59
CA GLY A 94 -14.96 -11.59 -3.82
C GLY A 94 -15.45 -12.41 -2.63
N PHE A 95 -15.23 -11.94 -1.40
CA PHE A 95 -15.77 -12.56 -0.20
C PHE A 95 -17.31 -12.42 -0.08
N MET A 96 -17.86 -11.26 -0.46
CA MET A 96 -19.30 -10.99 -0.41
C MET A 96 -20.07 -11.71 -1.52
N GLU A 97 -19.51 -11.82 -2.72
CA GLU A 97 -20.11 -12.50 -3.87
C GLU A 97 -20.08 -14.04 -3.73
N GLY A 98 -19.08 -14.58 -3.01
CA GLY A 98 -18.99 -16.01 -2.71
C GLY A 98 -19.91 -16.48 -1.58
N ARG A 99 -20.61 -15.57 -0.89
CA ARG A 99 -21.56 -15.92 0.18
C ARG A 99 -22.95 -16.18 -0.43
N PRO A 100 -23.55 -17.38 -0.25
CA PRO A 100 -24.94 -17.57 -0.62
C PRO A 100 -25.82 -16.60 0.17
N ALA A 101 -26.88 -16.10 -0.48
CA ALA A 101 -27.83 -15.17 0.14
C ALA A 101 -28.41 -15.79 1.43
N PRO A 102 -28.64 -14.99 2.49
CA PRO A 102 -29.25 -15.51 3.70
C PRO A 102 -30.69 -15.96 3.40
N GLU A 103 -31.04 -17.18 3.82
CA GLU A 103 -32.39 -17.76 3.77
C GLU A 103 -33.38 -17.02 4.67
#